data_AF-A0A2N5YN91-F1
#
_entry.id   AF-A0A2N5YN91-F1
#
_cell.length_a   1.000
_cell.length_b   1.000
_cell.length_c   1.000
_cell.angle_alpha   90.00
_cell.angle_beta   90.00
_cell.angle_gamma   90.00
#
_symmetry.space_group_name_H-M   'P 1'
#
loop_
_entity.id
_entity.type
_entity.pdbx_description
1 polymer ?
#
loop_
_entity_poly.entity_id
_entity_poly.type
_entity_poly.pdbx_seq_one_letter_code
_entity_poly.pdbx_strand_id
1 'polypeptide(L)'
;YNNKHLRTKVLTYAIENIETKADNSDDILKAIEHTEKKIKSRNQYHYDSLGVLTEVRILKDTVLSNKIWFERDENGNIVSENYGLGETPRYSYTITYNEDGNIKTETDYYGYLTEHHYSDSILLKTEYKNGYGDIYKTSTFAYLDNSSILKSIITIGNGYEIKETFIYNNQNLLTEHKTTKGAKSEKLQYTYTFY
;
A
#
# COMPACT_ATOMS: atom_id res chain seq x y z
N TYR A 1 23.89 -4.12 4.16
CA TYR A 1 25.19 -4.49 3.56
C TYR A 1 25.07 -4.27 2.06
N ASN A 2 25.63 -3.25 1.39
CA ASN A 2 27.06 -2.89 1.36
C ASN A 2 27.31 -1.47 0.79
N ASN A 3 26.54 -0.44 1.20
CA ASN A 3 26.76 0.95 0.73
C ASN A 3 28.07 1.58 1.27
N LYS A 4 28.64 1.02 2.34
CA LYS A 4 29.91 1.49 2.93
C LYS A 4 31.11 1.13 2.05
N HIS A 5 31.09 -0.04 1.39
CA HIS A 5 32.20 -0.52 0.57
C HIS A 5 32.31 0.21 -0.78
N LEU A 6 31.18 0.63 -1.36
CA LEU A 6 31.15 1.49 -2.54
C LEU A 6 31.60 2.92 -2.23
N ARG A 7 31.17 3.49 -1.10
CA ARG A 7 31.64 4.81 -0.64
C ARG A 7 33.15 4.84 -0.43
N THR A 8 33.73 3.78 0.14
CA THR A 8 35.18 3.68 0.34
C THR A 8 35.93 3.55 -0.98
N LYS A 9 35.47 2.73 -1.95
CA LYS A 9 36.14 2.64 -3.27
C LYS A 9 36.08 3.94 -4.09
N VAL A 10 34.98 4.69 -3.98
CA VAL A 10 34.83 5.98 -4.67
C VAL A 10 35.70 7.07 -4.03
N LEU A 11 35.82 7.11 -2.70
CA LEU A 11 36.76 8.00 -2.00
C LEU A 11 38.21 7.64 -2.31
N THR A 12 38.56 6.35 -2.38
CA THR A 12 39.92 5.90 -2.75
C THR A 12 40.26 6.27 -4.19
N TYR A 13 39.34 6.09 -5.15
CA TYR A 13 39.57 6.50 -6.55
C TYR A 13 39.67 8.03 -6.70
N ALA A 14 38.91 8.80 -5.92
CA ALA A 14 39.02 10.25 -5.92
C ALA A 14 40.35 10.73 -5.31
N ILE A 15 40.78 10.15 -4.18
CA ILE A 15 42.05 10.52 -3.52
C ILE A 15 43.26 10.10 -4.38
N GLU A 16 43.25 8.91 -4.98
CA GLU A 16 44.36 8.43 -5.84
C GLU A 16 44.48 9.21 -7.16
N ASN A 17 43.40 9.83 -7.66
CA ASN A 17 43.45 10.70 -8.85
C ASN A 17 43.68 12.18 -8.52
N ILE A 18 43.44 12.63 -7.28
CA ILE A 18 43.76 13.99 -6.83
C ILE A 18 45.27 14.18 -6.67
N GLU A 19 46.02 13.13 -6.28
CA GLU A 19 47.47 13.25 -6.06
C GLU A 19 48.29 13.36 -7.35
N THR A 20 47.71 13.23 -8.55
CA THR A 20 48.51 13.21 -9.78
C THR A 20 48.13 14.19 -10.89
N LYS A 21 47.00 14.93 -10.88
CA LYS A 21 46.67 15.81 -12.03
C LYS A 21 45.52 16.85 -11.92
N ALA A 22 45.25 17.49 -10.79
CA ALA A 22 44.23 18.55 -10.73
C ALA A 22 44.77 19.85 -10.14
N ASP A 23 45.23 20.77 -11.00
CA ASP A 23 45.80 22.06 -10.58
C ASP A 23 44.76 23.17 -10.34
N ASN A 24 43.45 22.93 -10.51
CA ASN A 24 42.42 23.96 -10.26
C ASN A 24 41.12 23.39 -9.66
N SER A 25 40.53 24.14 -8.72
CA SER A 25 39.31 23.79 -7.97
C SER A 25 38.07 23.55 -8.85
N ASP A 26 38.03 24.13 -10.05
CA ASP A 26 36.92 23.99 -11.00
C ASP A 26 36.83 22.59 -11.62
N ASP A 27 37.96 21.89 -11.79
CA ASP A 27 37.96 20.52 -12.32
C ASP A 27 37.52 19.51 -11.25
N ILE A 28 37.82 19.81 -9.98
CA ILE A 28 37.30 19.07 -8.82
C ILE A 28 35.78 19.27 -8.69
N LEU A 29 35.30 20.50 -8.87
CA LEU A 29 33.87 20.81 -8.83
C LEU A 29 33.11 20.12 -9.98
N LYS A 30 33.67 20.11 -11.20
CA LYS A 30 33.09 19.37 -12.35
C LYS A 30 33.11 17.85 -12.16
N ALA A 31 34.14 17.29 -11.54
CA ALA A 31 34.19 15.87 -11.21
C ALA A 31 33.15 15.51 -10.14
N ILE A 32 32.94 16.37 -9.13
CA ILE A 32 31.88 16.23 -8.13
C ILE A 32 30.49 16.35 -8.77
N GLU A 33 30.25 17.37 -9.60
CA GLU A 33 28.99 17.56 -10.35
C GLU A 33 28.70 16.41 -11.32
N HIS A 34 29.73 15.83 -11.94
CA HIS A 34 29.58 14.62 -12.78
C HIS A 34 29.18 13.39 -11.95
N THR A 35 29.58 13.36 -10.68
CA THR A 35 29.24 12.28 -9.73
C THR A 35 27.87 12.49 -9.09
N GLU A 36 27.39 13.74 -9.01
CA GLU A 36 26.02 14.12 -8.63
C GLU A 36 25.01 14.04 -9.79
N LYS A 37 25.26 13.16 -10.76
CA LYS A 37 24.29 12.86 -11.82
C LYS A 37 23.00 12.39 -11.16
N LYS A 38 22.02 13.29 -11.16
CA LYS A 38 20.67 13.13 -10.61
C LYS A 38 20.12 11.81 -11.12
N ILE A 39 20.14 10.80 -10.26
CA ILE A 39 19.71 9.46 -10.63
C ILE A 39 18.26 9.58 -11.10
N LYS A 40 18.04 9.38 -12.41
CA LYS A 40 16.73 9.54 -12.98
C LYS A 40 16.00 8.21 -12.83
N SER A 41 15.06 8.14 -11.88
CA SER A 41 14.10 7.04 -11.87
C SER A 41 13.09 7.25 -13.00
N ARG A 42 12.74 6.19 -13.70
CA ARG A 42 11.60 6.18 -14.63
C ARG A 42 10.85 4.86 -14.55
N ASN A 43 9.56 4.93 -14.82
CA ASN A 43 8.71 3.75 -14.93
C ASN A 43 8.50 3.41 -16.42
N GLN A 44 8.51 2.13 -16.75
CA GLN A 44 8.07 1.60 -18.04
C GLN A 44 6.87 0.68 -17.80
N TYR A 45 5.78 0.93 -18.51
CA TYR A 45 4.52 0.20 -18.39
C TYR A 45 4.39 -0.75 -19.57
N HIS A 46 4.06 -2.02 -19.29
CA HIS A 46 3.79 -3.03 -20.30
C HIS A 46 2.35 -3.49 -20.17
N TYR A 47 1.75 -3.72 -21.33
CA TYR A 47 0.36 -4.10 -21.46
C TYR A 47 0.26 -5.36 -22.32
N ASP A 48 -0.77 -6.16 -22.10
CA ASP A 48 -1.11 -7.27 -23.01
C ASP A 48 -1.77 -6.76 -24.30
N SER A 49 -2.17 -7.69 -25.18
CA SER A 49 -2.84 -7.37 -26.45
C SER A 49 -4.22 -6.73 -26.29
N LEU A 50 -4.83 -6.80 -25.10
CA LEU A 50 -6.12 -6.19 -24.78
C LEU A 50 -5.95 -4.82 -24.10
N GLY A 51 -4.70 -4.37 -23.90
CA GLY A 51 -4.39 -3.11 -23.25
C GLY A 51 -4.44 -3.17 -21.72
N VAL A 52 -4.46 -4.37 -21.12
CA VAL A 52 -4.43 -4.54 -19.66
C VAL A 52 -2.99 -4.46 -19.17
N LEU A 53 -2.75 -3.69 -18.09
CA LEU A 53 -1.42 -3.54 -17.50
C LEU A 53 -0.93 -4.87 -16.92
N THR A 54 0.23 -5.34 -17.37
CA THR A 54 0.85 -6.61 -16.95
C THR A 54 2.10 -6.40 -16.10
N GLU A 55 2.88 -5.36 -16.38
CA GLU A 55 4.17 -5.15 -15.71
C GLU A 55 4.57 -3.66 -15.65
N VAL A 56 5.11 -3.24 -14.51
CA VAL A 56 5.76 -1.94 -14.32
C VAL A 56 7.24 -2.18 -14.00
N ARG A 57 8.13 -1.73 -14.90
CA ARG A 57 9.59 -1.74 -14.66
C ARG A 57 10.05 -0.41 -14.11
N ILE A 58 10.69 -0.43 -12.96
CA ILE A 58 11.30 0.74 -12.33
C ILE A 58 12.78 0.72 -12.71
N LEU A 59 13.16 1.64 -13.58
CA LEU A 59 14.53 1.82 -14.02
C LEU A 59 15.20 2.92 -13.20
N LYS A 60 16.44 2.66 -12.78
CA LYS A 60 17.34 3.64 -12.19
C LYS A 60 18.42 3.94 -13.23
N ASP A 61 18.38 5.14 -13.81
CA ASP A 61 19.08 5.52 -15.03
C ASP A 61 18.71 4.63 -16.23
N THR A 62 19.46 3.56 -16.50
CA THR A 62 19.19 2.60 -17.58
C THR A 62 19.08 1.17 -17.09
N VAL A 63 19.29 0.94 -15.79
CA VAL A 63 19.33 -0.38 -15.18
C VAL A 63 18.00 -0.67 -14.51
N LEU A 64 17.48 -1.89 -14.70
CA LEU A 64 16.31 -2.36 -13.99
C LEU A 64 16.62 -2.42 -12.49
N SER A 65 15.91 -1.61 -11.71
CA SER A 65 16.06 -1.55 -10.26
C SER A 65 14.97 -2.35 -9.55
N ASN A 66 13.78 -2.43 -10.11
CA ASN A 66 12.69 -3.25 -9.60
C ASN A 66 11.64 -3.49 -10.69
N LYS A 67 10.78 -4.48 -10.48
CA LYS A 67 9.67 -4.85 -11.35
C LYS A 67 8.45 -5.14 -10.49
N ILE A 68 7.30 -4.68 -10.95
CA ILE A 68 5.98 -5.03 -10.41
C ILE A 68 5.23 -5.77 -11.51
N TRP A 69 4.61 -6.90 -11.22
CA TRP A 69 3.77 -7.60 -12.19
C TRP A 69 2.53 -8.18 -11.53
N PHE A 70 1.50 -8.42 -12.33
CA PHE A 70 0.18 -8.79 -11.84
C PHE A 70 -0.23 -10.15 -12.39
N GLU A 71 -0.76 -10.99 -11.51
CA GLU A 71 -1.46 -12.22 -11.89
C GLU A 71 -2.95 -12.00 -11.74
N ARG A 72 -3.73 -12.62 -12.64
CA ARG A 72 -5.17 -12.47 -12.69
C ARG A 72 -5.88 -13.82 -12.73
N ASP A 73 -7.08 -13.87 -12.19
CA ASP A 73 -7.98 -15.02 -12.35
C ASP A 73 -8.63 -15.02 -13.75
N GLU A 74 -9.46 -16.04 -14.02
CA GLU A 74 -10.19 -16.21 -15.29
C GLU A 74 -11.19 -15.07 -15.55
N ASN A 75 -11.65 -14.37 -14.51
CA ASN A 75 -12.54 -13.22 -14.61
C ASN A 75 -11.77 -11.91 -14.83
N GLY A 76 -10.43 -11.96 -14.85
CA GLY A 76 -9.56 -10.80 -15.01
C GLY A 76 -9.31 -10.02 -13.72
N ASN A 77 -9.74 -10.49 -12.56
CA ASN A 77 -9.44 -9.86 -11.27
C ASN A 77 -7.98 -10.10 -10.89
N ILE A 78 -7.33 -9.13 -10.25
CA ILE A 78 -5.95 -9.31 -9.77
C ILE A 78 -5.97 -10.26 -8.56
N VAL A 79 -5.20 -11.34 -8.63
CA VAL A 79 -5.04 -12.31 -7.53
C VAL A 79 -3.66 -12.25 -6.88
N SER A 80 -2.68 -11.66 -7.56
CA SER A 80 -1.37 -11.40 -6.99
C SER A 80 -0.75 -10.14 -7.60
N GLU A 81 -0.19 -9.30 -6.75
CA GLU A 81 0.73 -8.23 -7.10
C GLU A 81 2.12 -8.58 -6.59
N ASN A 82 3.05 -8.73 -7.52
CA ASN A 82 4.35 -9.30 -7.28
C ASN A 82 5.44 -8.25 -7.47
N TYR A 83 6.43 -8.24 -6.57
CA TYR A 83 7.53 -7.30 -6.56
C TYR A 83 8.87 -8.03 -6.56
N GLY A 84 9.78 -7.69 -7.48
CA GLY A 84 11.08 -8.34 -7.57
C GLY A 84 11.90 -7.94 -8.80
N LEU A 85 13.04 -8.59 -8.99
CA LEU A 85 13.91 -8.37 -10.16
C LEU A 85 13.91 -9.54 -11.16
N GLY A 86 13.41 -10.70 -10.76
CA GLY A 86 13.37 -11.91 -11.59
C GLY A 86 11.96 -12.44 -11.77
N GLU A 87 11.86 -13.69 -12.22
CA GLU A 87 10.58 -14.40 -12.42
C GLU A 87 9.94 -14.81 -11.09
N THR A 88 10.74 -14.99 -10.04
CA THR A 88 10.25 -15.26 -8.68
C THR A 88 10.07 -13.95 -7.93
N PRO A 89 8.88 -13.68 -7.36
CA PRO A 89 8.67 -12.50 -6.53
C PRO A 89 9.55 -12.54 -5.30
N ARG A 90 10.09 -11.39 -4.93
CA ARG A 90 10.70 -11.17 -3.62
C ARG A 90 9.63 -10.91 -2.56
N TYR A 91 8.56 -10.23 -2.97
CA TYR A 91 7.39 -9.92 -2.16
C TYR A 91 6.14 -10.10 -3.02
N SER A 92 5.06 -10.59 -2.43
CA SER A 92 3.77 -10.71 -3.08
C SER A 92 2.69 -10.22 -2.16
N TYR A 93 1.71 -9.52 -2.72
CA TYR A 93 0.43 -9.24 -2.10
C TYR A 93 -0.62 -10.06 -2.83
N THR A 94 -1.39 -10.90 -2.13
CA THR A 94 -2.32 -11.84 -2.75
C THR A 94 -3.76 -11.53 -2.36
N ILE A 95 -4.68 -11.75 -3.29
CA ILE A 95 -6.11 -11.47 -3.13
C ILE A 95 -6.91 -12.72 -3.53
N THR A 96 -7.94 -13.05 -2.76
CA THR A 96 -8.98 -14.00 -3.19
C THR A 96 -10.33 -13.32 -3.20
N TYR A 97 -11.25 -13.85 -4.01
CA TYR A 97 -12.60 -13.31 -4.17
C TYR A 97 -13.64 -14.36 -3.78
N ASN A 98 -14.82 -13.91 -3.37
CA ASN A 98 -15.99 -14.77 -3.24
C ASN A 98 -16.72 -14.92 -4.60
N GLU A 99 -17.80 -15.70 -4.64
CA GLU A 99 -18.55 -15.97 -5.87
C GLU A 99 -19.19 -14.72 -6.49
N ASP A 100 -19.49 -13.71 -5.66
CA ASP A 100 -20.02 -12.41 -6.10
C ASP A 100 -18.91 -11.48 -6.62
N GLY A 101 -17.63 -11.89 -6.61
CA GLY A 101 -16.49 -11.08 -7.01
C GLY A 101 -16.03 -10.05 -5.97
N ASN A 102 -16.53 -10.14 -4.72
CA ASN A 102 -16.04 -9.32 -3.62
C ASN A 102 -14.73 -9.90 -3.06
N ILE A 103 -13.81 -9.04 -2.64
CA ILE A 103 -12.56 -9.46 -1.98
C ILE A 103 -12.90 -10.26 -0.72
N LYS A 104 -12.43 -11.50 -0.65
CA LYS A 104 -12.61 -12.41 0.48
C LYS A 104 -11.41 -12.39 1.41
N THR A 105 -10.20 -12.43 0.86
CA THR A 105 -8.97 -12.35 1.65
C THR A 105 -7.90 -11.54 0.95
N GLU A 106 -7.05 -10.87 1.74
CA GLU A 106 -5.86 -10.16 1.28
C GLU A 106 -4.68 -10.57 2.14
N THR A 107 -3.56 -10.99 1.56
CA THR A 107 -2.32 -11.25 2.31
C THR A 107 -1.27 -10.24 1.88
N ASP A 108 -0.73 -9.48 2.84
CA ASP A 108 0.34 -8.53 2.57
C ASP A 108 1.70 -9.20 2.40
N TYR A 109 2.67 -8.39 1.98
CA TYR A 109 4.04 -8.82 1.73
C TYR A 109 4.81 -9.26 2.98
N TYR A 110 4.26 -9.06 4.17
CA TYR A 110 4.78 -9.54 5.45
C TYR A 110 4.00 -10.77 5.96
N GLY A 111 2.99 -11.24 5.23
CA GLY A 111 2.16 -12.37 5.62
C GLY A 111 1.00 -12.00 6.56
N TYR A 112 0.69 -10.72 6.77
CA TYR A 112 -0.52 -10.33 7.48
C TYR A 112 -1.72 -10.58 6.58
N LEU A 113 -2.75 -11.19 7.16
CA LEU A 113 -3.94 -11.62 6.44
C LEU A 113 -5.14 -10.78 6.87
N THR A 114 -5.83 -10.18 5.92
CA THR A 114 -7.13 -9.55 6.11
C THR A 114 -8.20 -10.48 5.53
N GLU A 115 -9.23 -10.82 6.32
CA GLU A 115 -10.37 -11.63 5.87
C GLU A 115 -11.66 -10.81 5.97
N HIS A 116 -12.49 -10.93 4.94
CA HIS A 116 -13.77 -10.24 4.82
C HIS A 116 -14.92 -11.23 4.83
N HIS A 117 -15.94 -10.96 5.66
CA HIS A 117 -17.12 -11.81 5.80
C HIS A 117 -18.36 -11.04 5.39
N TYR A 118 -19.11 -11.62 4.45
CA TYR A 118 -20.27 -11.01 3.83
C TYR A 118 -21.54 -11.80 4.11
N SER A 119 -22.69 -11.12 4.04
CA SER A 119 -24.02 -11.72 3.87
C SER A 119 -24.69 -11.04 2.69
N ASP A 120 -25.03 -11.77 1.64
CA ASP A 120 -25.65 -11.24 0.41
C ASP A 120 -24.94 -9.98 -0.11
N SER A 121 -23.63 -10.07 -0.33
CA SER A 121 -22.74 -8.95 -0.73
C SER A 121 -22.57 -7.79 0.28
N ILE A 122 -23.19 -7.84 1.46
CA ILE A 122 -23.01 -6.84 2.52
C ILE A 122 -21.85 -7.25 3.43
N LEU A 123 -20.82 -6.42 3.56
CA LEU A 123 -19.68 -6.67 4.44
C LEU A 123 -20.10 -6.58 5.92
N LEU A 124 -20.11 -7.69 6.65
CA LEU A 124 -20.51 -7.71 8.06
C LEU A 124 -19.31 -7.60 9.01
N LYS A 125 -18.16 -8.14 8.60
CA LYS A 125 -16.99 -8.24 9.46
C LYS A 125 -15.69 -8.29 8.65
N THR A 126 -14.65 -7.68 9.19
CA THR A 126 -13.27 -7.82 8.75
C THR A 126 -12.40 -8.30 9.91
N GLU A 127 -11.57 -9.32 9.68
CA GLU A 127 -10.55 -9.78 10.61
C GLU A 127 -9.16 -9.46 10.07
N TYR A 128 -8.27 -9.00 10.94
CA TYR A 128 -6.87 -8.78 10.62
C TYR A 128 -6.02 -9.71 11.47
N LYS A 129 -5.23 -10.55 10.79
CA LYS A 129 -4.44 -11.63 11.38
C LYS A 129 -2.95 -11.36 11.13
N ASN A 130 -2.12 -11.66 12.12
CA ASN A 130 -0.67 -11.62 11.96
C ASN A 130 -0.17 -12.80 11.11
N GLY A 131 1.14 -12.85 10.83
CA GLY A 131 1.74 -13.96 10.07
C GLY A 131 1.70 -15.34 10.76
N TYR A 132 1.21 -15.42 11.99
CA TYR A 132 0.95 -16.69 12.71
C TYR A 132 -0.53 -17.08 12.69
N GLY A 133 -1.41 -16.23 12.13
CA GLY A 133 -2.86 -16.43 12.08
C GLY A 133 -3.62 -15.85 13.27
N ASP A 134 -2.98 -15.20 14.23
CA ASP A 134 -3.67 -14.60 15.38
C ASP A 134 -4.38 -13.31 14.97
N ILE A 135 -5.66 -13.21 15.32
CA ILE A 135 -6.46 -12.01 15.13
C ILE A 135 -5.98 -10.93 16.10
N TYR A 136 -5.46 -9.82 15.58
CA TYR A 136 -5.03 -8.67 16.38
C TYR A 136 -5.97 -7.46 16.25
N LYS A 137 -6.85 -7.47 15.26
CA LYS A 137 -7.89 -6.46 15.06
C LYS A 137 -9.10 -7.09 14.39
N THR A 138 -10.30 -6.65 14.77
CA THR A 138 -11.53 -6.92 14.03
C THR A 138 -12.28 -5.62 13.78
N SER A 139 -13.11 -5.61 12.76
CA SER A 139 -14.09 -4.56 12.48
C SER A 139 -15.42 -5.23 12.19
N THR A 140 -16.49 -4.78 12.82
CA THR A 140 -17.85 -5.29 12.59
C THR A 140 -18.76 -4.14 12.21
N PHE A 141 -19.71 -4.43 11.33
CA PHE A 141 -20.58 -3.42 10.73
C PHE A 141 -22.04 -3.85 10.88
N ALA A 142 -22.89 -2.92 11.26
CA ALA A 142 -24.34 -3.05 11.17
C ALA A 142 -24.86 -1.89 10.33
N TYR A 143 -25.87 -2.18 9.53
CA TYR A 143 -26.38 -1.24 8.54
C TYR A 143 -27.85 -0.91 8.81
N LEU A 144 -28.26 0.30 8.42
CA LEU A 144 -29.66 0.74 8.47
C LEU A 144 -30.47 0.13 7.32
N ASP A 145 -29.83 0.02 6.17
CA ASP A 145 -30.27 -0.62 4.92
C ASP A 145 -29.04 -1.29 4.27
N ASN A 146 -29.14 -1.91 3.09
CA ASN A 146 -27.99 -2.58 2.47
C ASN A 146 -26.86 -1.63 1.98
N SER A 147 -26.91 -0.33 2.31
CA SER A 147 -25.99 0.69 1.79
C SER A 147 -25.37 1.60 2.86
N SER A 148 -26.09 1.88 3.96
CA SER A 148 -25.69 2.87 4.95
C SER A 148 -25.27 2.23 6.27
N ILE A 149 -24.01 2.40 6.66
CA ILE A 149 -23.49 1.89 7.94
C ILE A 149 -24.18 2.62 9.08
N LEU A 150 -24.90 1.89 9.94
CA LEU A 150 -25.50 2.42 11.16
C LEU A 150 -24.51 2.43 12.32
N LYS A 151 -23.68 1.38 12.39
CA LYS A 151 -22.75 1.15 13.49
C LYS A 151 -21.50 0.45 13.00
N SER A 152 -20.34 0.88 13.49
CA SER A 152 -19.09 0.13 13.39
C SER A 152 -18.55 -0.18 14.79
N ILE A 153 -17.91 -1.33 14.97
CA ILE A 153 -17.11 -1.62 16.16
C ILE A 153 -15.75 -2.14 15.69
N ILE A 154 -14.69 -1.43 16.08
CA ILE A 154 -13.31 -1.86 15.89
C ILE A 154 -12.80 -2.40 17.21
N THR A 155 -12.45 -3.68 17.26
CA THR A 155 -11.82 -4.30 18.43
C THR A 155 -10.34 -4.51 18.16
N ILE A 156 -9.48 -4.07 19.08
CA ILE A 156 -8.02 -4.16 18.95
C ILE A 156 -7.46 -5.00 20.09
N GLY A 157 -6.66 -6.01 19.73
CA GLY A 157 -5.88 -6.85 20.66
C GLY A 157 -6.69 -7.30 21.87
N ASN A 158 -6.34 -6.77 23.05
CA ASN A 158 -6.88 -7.10 24.38
C ASN A 158 -8.37 -6.70 24.60
N GLY A 159 -9.19 -6.65 23.55
CA GLY A 159 -10.61 -6.29 23.64
C GLY A 159 -10.88 -4.79 23.72
N TYR A 160 -9.92 -3.96 23.33
CA TYR A 160 -10.14 -2.51 23.28
C TYR A 160 -11.07 -2.14 22.13
N GLU A 161 -12.20 -1.51 22.43
CA GLU A 161 -13.22 -1.17 21.43
C GLU A 161 -13.26 0.33 21.10
N ILE A 162 -13.31 0.62 19.81
CA ILE A 162 -13.75 1.90 19.25
C ILE A 162 -15.12 1.65 18.63
N LYS A 163 -16.14 2.36 19.10
CA LYS A 163 -17.53 2.23 18.63
C LYS A 163 -17.92 3.48 17.88
N GLU A 164 -18.43 3.31 16.67
CA GLU A 164 -18.93 4.41 15.87
C GLU A 164 -20.42 4.20 15.61
N THR A 165 -21.19 5.29 15.66
CA THR A 165 -22.60 5.30 15.27
C THR A 165 -22.86 6.46 14.33
N PHE A 166 -23.63 6.20 13.30
CA PHE A 166 -23.93 7.14 12.23
C PHE A 166 -25.45 7.35 12.14
N ILE A 167 -25.87 8.60 12.00
CA ILE A 167 -27.27 8.98 11.85
C ILE A 167 -27.42 9.77 10.56
N TYR A 168 -28.39 9.40 9.75
CA TYR A 168 -28.64 10.00 8.45
C TYR A 168 -29.97 10.74 8.44
N ASN A 169 -30.10 11.76 7.59
CA ASN A 169 -31.39 12.34 7.27
C ASN A 169 -32.17 11.46 6.27
N ASN A 170 -33.36 11.91 5.89
CA ASN A 170 -34.22 11.26 4.90
C ASN A 170 -33.67 11.22 3.46
N GLN A 171 -32.54 11.88 3.19
CA GLN A 171 -31.84 11.88 1.90
C GLN A 171 -30.56 11.03 1.95
N ASN A 172 -30.39 10.21 3.00
CA ASN A 172 -29.19 9.42 3.26
C ASN A 172 -27.90 10.26 3.40
N LEU A 173 -28.02 11.51 3.86
CA LEU A 173 -26.86 12.34 4.22
C LEU A 173 -26.54 12.19 5.71
N LEU A 174 -25.27 12.00 6.02
CA LEU A 174 -24.79 11.85 7.40
C LEU A 174 -25.01 13.14 8.19
N THR A 175 -25.87 13.10 9.21
CA THR A 175 -26.18 14.25 10.08
C THR A 175 -25.44 14.21 11.40
N GLU A 176 -25.08 13.02 11.88
CA GLU A 176 -24.34 12.84 13.12
C GLU A 176 -23.41 11.63 13.03
N HIS A 177 -22.18 11.83 13.50
CA HIS A 177 -21.21 10.77 13.71
C HIS A 177 -20.71 10.85 15.14
N LYS A 178 -20.88 9.76 15.89
CA LYS A 178 -20.37 9.65 17.25
C LYS A 178 -19.33 8.54 17.33
N THR A 179 -18.17 8.86 17.89
CA THR A 179 -17.09 7.90 18.17
C THR A 179 -16.95 7.75 19.67
N THR A 180 -16.92 6.52 20.17
CA THR A 180 -16.68 6.20 21.58
C THR A 180 -15.44 5.33 21.71
N LYS A 181 -14.51 5.76 22.54
CA LYS A 181 -13.20 5.14 22.76
C LYS A 181 -12.99 4.98 24.26
N GLY A 182 -13.35 3.81 24.79
CA GLY A 182 -13.48 3.58 26.24
C GLY A 182 -14.52 4.52 26.85
N ALA A 183 -14.14 5.28 27.90
CA ALA A 183 -15.02 6.26 28.55
C ALA A 183 -15.13 7.60 27.80
N LYS A 184 -14.30 7.84 26.77
CA LYS A 184 -14.31 9.09 26.00
C LYS A 184 -15.26 8.95 24.82
N SER A 185 -16.01 10.01 24.54
CA SER A 185 -16.83 10.10 23.33
C SER A 185 -16.67 11.45 22.65
N GLU A 186 -16.62 11.41 21.33
CA GLU A 186 -16.67 12.57 20.44
C GLU A 186 -17.91 12.47 19.56
N LYS A 187 -18.51 13.62 19.25
CA LYS A 187 -19.70 13.73 18.41
C LYS A 187 -19.51 14.88 17.43
N LEU A 188 -19.68 14.57 16.15
CA LEU A 188 -19.71 15.52 15.05
C LEU A 188 -21.13 15.61 14.52
N GLN A 189 -21.58 16.84 14.24
CA GLN A 189 -22.89 17.10 13.63
C GLN A 189 -22.70 17.88 12.34
N TYR A 190 -23.48 17.51 11.33
CA TYR A 190 -23.39 18.05 9.98
C TYR A 190 -24.72 18.72 9.61
N THR A 191 -24.62 19.87 8.94
CA THR A 191 -25.76 20.58 8.37
C THR A 191 -25.49 20.82 6.90
N TYR A 192 -26.52 20.64 6.07
CA TYR A 192 -26.42 20.76 4.62
C TYR A 192 -27.34 21.88 4.15
N THR A 193 -26.80 22.76 3.31
CA THR A 193 -27.56 23.79 2.61
C THR A 193 -27.57 23.44 1.14
N PHE A 194 -28.76 23.33 0.56
CA PHE A 194 -28.94 23.11 -0.87
C PHE A 194 -29.25 24.46 -1.52
N TYR A 195 -28.54 24.77 -2.61
CA TYR A 195 -28.72 25.98 -3.42
C TYR A 195 -29.45 25.65 -4.71
#